data_AF-A0A0E3PZI4-F1
#
_entry.id   AF-A0A0E3PZI4-F1
#
_cell.length_a   1.000
_cell.length_b   1.000
_cell.length_c   1.000
_cell.angle_alpha   90.00
_cell.angle_beta   90.00
_cell.angle_gamma   90.00
#
_symmetry.space_group_name_H-M   'P 1'
#
loop_
_entity.id
_entity.type
_entity.pdbx_description
1 polymer ?
#
loop_
_entity_poly.entity_id
_entity_poly.type
_entity_poly.pdbx_seq_one_letter_code
_entity_poly.pdbx_strand_id
1 'polypeptide(L)'
;MKTGNLLFIGIMVGLVLFEFFEFLEFDPIYGGIIGAIIVGTLIGKIIGKGSVKYAFLSIFTYNLIAWIVTFLLTSDGKLVLQSGGVAVSVFIGSLLVLFFFYSMIGSFGAFVTCSLSRSEQG
;
A
#
# COMPACT_ATOMS: atom_id res chain seq x y z
N MET A 1 -13.45 1.52 18.38
CA MET A 1 -13.74 0.80 17.12
C MET A 1 -13.05 -0.55 17.13
N LYS A 2 -13.65 -1.60 16.52
CA LYS A 2 -12.97 -2.89 16.36
C LYS A 2 -11.75 -2.70 15.45
N THR A 3 -10.63 -3.38 15.74
CA THR A 3 -9.39 -3.33 14.94
C THR A 3 -9.64 -3.50 13.44
N GLY A 4 -10.55 -4.41 13.05
CA GLY A 4 -10.91 -4.61 11.64
C GLY A 4 -11.40 -3.34 10.94
N ASN A 5 -12.21 -2.52 11.61
CA ASN A 5 -12.71 -1.26 11.03
C ASN A 5 -11.58 -0.25 10.82
N LEU A 6 -10.55 -0.27 11.68
CA LEU A 6 -9.40 0.64 11.58
C LEU A 6 -8.48 0.26 10.43
N LEU A 7 -8.23 -1.03 10.24
CA LEU A 7 -7.46 -1.53 9.10
C LEU A 7 -8.20 -1.25 7.78
N PHE A 8 -9.52 -1.44 7.74
CA PHE A 8 -10.33 -1.09 6.57
C PHE A 8 -10.22 0.41 6.20
N ILE A 9 -10.22 1.30 7.20
CA ILE A 9 -9.97 2.73 6.96
C ILE A 9 -8.58 2.95 6.36
N GLY A 10 -7.56 2.26 6.87
CA GLY A 10 -6.21 2.30 6.31
C GLY A 10 -6.17 1.90 4.83
N ILE A 11 -6.94 0.85 4.46
CA ILE A 11 -7.09 0.43 3.06
C ILE A 11 -7.72 1.53 2.22
N MET A 12 -8.86 2.07 2.67
CA MET A 12 -9.58 3.12 1.93
C MET A 12 -8.72 4.38 1.73
N VAL A 13 -8.01 4.82 2.78
CA VAL A 13 -7.10 5.98 2.69
C VAL A 13 -5.97 5.72 1.71
N GLY A 14 -5.41 4.51 1.70
CA GLY A 14 -4.35 4.16 0.75
C GLY A 14 -4.82 4.17 -0.70
N LEU A 15 -6.02 3.68 -0.98
CA LEU A 15 -6.61 3.74 -2.32
C LEU A 15 -6.86 5.18 -2.77
N VAL A 16 -7.43 6.02 -1.90
CA VAL A 16 -7.67 7.44 -2.21
C VAL A 16 -6.36 8.19 -2.47
N LEU A 17 -5.31 7.94 -1.68
CA LEU A 17 -4.00 8.56 -1.90
C LEU A 17 -3.35 8.12 -3.20
N PHE A 18 -3.50 6.83 -3.55
CA PHE A 18 -2.98 6.31 -4.81
C PHE A 18 -3.61 7.03 -6.01
N GLU A 19 -4.93 7.11 -6.05
CA GLU A 19 -5.67 7.82 -7.12
C GLU A 19 -5.35 9.32 -7.12
N PHE A 20 -5.19 9.93 -5.94
CA PHE A 20 -4.83 11.34 -5.82
C PHE A 20 -3.43 11.64 -6.37
N PHE A 21 -2.44 10.77 -6.15
CA PHE A 21 -1.10 10.95 -6.71
C PHE A 21 -1.08 10.74 -8.23
N GLU A 22 -1.86 9.78 -8.72
CA GLU A 22 -2.06 9.59 -10.15
C GLU A 22 -2.67 10.84 -10.79
N PHE A 23 -3.70 11.44 -10.17
CA PHE A 23 -4.32 12.69 -10.62
C PHE A 23 -3.34 13.88 -10.66
N LEU A 24 -2.37 13.92 -9.74
CA LEU A 24 -1.34 14.95 -9.69
C LEU A 24 -0.17 14.69 -10.65
N GLU A 25 -0.24 13.64 -11.48
CA GLU A 25 0.84 13.21 -12.37
C GLU A 25 2.17 13.01 -11.63
N PHE A 26 2.09 12.60 -10.34
CA PHE A 26 3.29 12.23 -9.60
C PHE A 26 3.92 11.01 -10.25
N ASP A 27 5.26 10.98 -10.24
CA ASP A 27 5.97 9.76 -10.63
C ASP A 27 5.44 8.57 -9.81
N PRO A 28 4.99 7.49 -10.46
CA PRO A 28 4.32 6.38 -9.79
C PRO A 28 5.18 5.73 -8.70
N ILE A 29 6.51 5.72 -8.87
CA ILE A 29 7.43 5.13 -7.92
C ILE A 29 7.48 5.98 -6.65
N TYR A 30 7.70 7.28 -6.80
CA TYR A 30 7.74 8.20 -5.66
C TYR A 30 6.37 8.35 -4.98
N GLY A 31 5.28 8.40 -5.75
CA GLY A 31 3.91 8.41 -5.24
C GLY A 31 3.61 7.16 -4.40
N GLY A 32 4.01 5.97 -4.88
CA GLY A 32 3.90 4.72 -4.14
C GLY A 32 4.66 4.71 -2.81
N ILE A 33 5.90 5.23 -2.80
CA ILE A 33 6.72 5.35 -1.58
C ILE A 33 6.06 6.29 -0.57
N ILE A 34 5.68 7.49 -1.00
CA ILE A 34 5.06 8.51 -0.15
C ILE A 34 3.73 8.00 0.40
N GLY A 35 2.89 7.40 -0.46
CA GLY A 35 1.64 6.78 -0.06
C GLY A 35 1.84 5.69 0.98
N ALA A 36 2.81 4.80 0.77
CA ALA A 36 3.13 3.75 1.73
C ALA A 36 3.55 4.32 3.09
N ILE A 37 4.36 5.37 3.12
CA ILE A 37 4.76 6.05 4.36
C ILE A 37 3.53 6.65 5.06
N ILE A 38 2.70 7.44 4.36
CA ILE A 38 1.54 8.10 4.93
C ILE A 38 0.56 7.07 5.50
N VAL A 39 0.18 6.07 4.70
CA VAL A 39 -0.76 5.03 5.10
C VAL A 39 -0.19 4.21 6.26
N GLY A 40 1.10 3.88 6.20
CA GLY A 40 1.81 3.18 7.27
C GLY A 40 1.75 3.93 8.59
N THR A 41 2.16 5.21 8.59
CA THR A 41 2.11 6.08 9.77
C THR A 41 0.69 6.23 10.30
N LEU A 42 -0.28 6.46 9.41
CA LEU A 42 -1.68 6.63 9.78
C LEU A 42 -2.24 5.36 10.43
N ILE A 43 -2.04 4.21 9.80
CA ILE A 43 -2.42 2.90 10.37
C ILE A 43 -1.74 2.71 11.73
N GLY A 44 -0.42 2.92 11.82
CA GLY A 44 0.36 2.75 13.05
C GLY A 44 -0.10 3.63 14.22
N LYS A 45 -0.58 4.85 13.93
CA LYS A 45 -1.15 5.76 14.93
C LYS A 45 -2.51 5.30 15.43
N ILE A 46 -3.31 4.70 14.56
CA ILE A 46 -4.72 4.38 14.85
C ILE A 46 -4.86 2.97 15.45
N ILE A 47 -4.01 2.01 15.08
CA ILE A 47 -4.08 0.64 15.60
C ILE A 47 -3.48 0.53 17.00
N GLY A 48 -4.17 -0.23 17.87
CA GLY A 48 -3.69 -0.53 19.23
C GLY A 48 -2.54 -1.53 19.27
N LYS A 49 -1.81 -1.55 20.40
CA LYS A 49 -0.57 -2.31 20.68
C LYS A 49 -0.54 -3.77 20.19
N GLY A 50 -1.65 -4.49 20.20
CA GLY A 50 -1.73 -5.91 19.79
C GLY A 50 -1.97 -6.15 18.30
N SER A 51 -2.17 -5.09 17.52
CA SER A 51 -2.67 -5.16 16.14
C SER A 51 -1.66 -4.78 15.06
N VAL A 52 -0.43 -4.42 15.43
CA VAL A 52 0.65 -4.07 14.48
C VAL A 52 0.94 -5.19 13.48
N LYS A 53 0.84 -6.45 13.90
CA LYS A 53 0.97 -7.61 12.99
C LYS A 53 -0.06 -7.63 11.86
N TYR A 54 -1.19 -6.96 12.02
CA TYR A 54 -2.23 -6.82 10.99
C TYR A 54 -2.05 -5.55 10.13
N ALA A 55 -1.16 -4.62 10.53
CA ALA A 55 -0.82 -3.45 9.73
C ALA A 55 -0.20 -3.87 8.41
N PHE A 56 0.74 -4.82 8.44
CA PHE A 56 1.34 -5.39 7.23
C PHE A 56 0.25 -5.92 6.29
N LEU A 57 -0.68 -6.71 6.82
CA LEU A 57 -1.76 -7.27 6.02
C LEU A 57 -2.64 -6.17 5.40
N SER A 58 -2.98 -5.13 6.16
CA SER A 58 -3.77 -4.00 5.64
C SER A 58 -3.04 -3.22 4.55
N ILE A 59 -1.74 -2.98 4.74
CA ILE A 59 -0.90 -2.23 3.81
C ILE A 59 -0.67 -3.04 2.52
N PHE A 60 -0.47 -4.33 2.69
CA PHE A 60 -0.42 -5.30 1.62
C PHE A 60 -1.74 -5.35 0.85
N THR A 61 -2.89 -5.40 1.54
CA THR A 61 -4.19 -5.49 0.86
C THR A 61 -4.50 -4.27 0.00
N TYR A 62 -4.27 -3.04 0.49
CA TYR A 62 -4.59 -1.86 -0.34
C TYR A 62 -3.65 -1.76 -1.55
N ASN A 63 -2.35 -2.01 -1.37
CA ASN A 63 -1.40 -1.96 -2.48
C ASN A 63 -1.78 -3.00 -3.55
N LEU A 64 -2.24 -4.18 -3.13
CA LEU A 64 -2.63 -5.25 -4.05
C LEU A 64 -3.84 -4.83 -4.88
N ILE A 65 -4.86 -4.28 -4.19
CA ILE A 65 -6.08 -3.81 -4.85
C ILE A 65 -5.74 -2.67 -5.82
N ALA A 66 -4.97 -1.67 -5.40
CA ALA A 66 -4.57 -0.54 -6.25
C ALA A 66 -3.91 -1.03 -7.54
N TRP A 67 -2.86 -1.85 -7.44
CA TRP A 67 -2.14 -2.33 -8.61
C TRP A 67 -2.96 -3.26 -9.51
N ILE A 68 -3.85 -4.09 -8.95
CA ILE A 68 -4.78 -4.90 -9.77
C ILE A 68 -5.74 -3.99 -10.54
N VAL A 69 -6.31 -2.98 -9.88
CA VAL A 69 -7.22 -2.03 -10.50
C VAL A 69 -6.52 -1.25 -11.62
N THR A 70 -5.32 -0.72 -11.36
CA THR A 70 -4.50 -0.05 -12.38
C THR A 70 -4.22 -0.98 -13.56
N PHE A 71 -3.80 -2.23 -13.30
CA PHE A 71 -3.51 -3.20 -14.35
C PHE A 71 -4.73 -3.53 -15.22
N LEU A 72 -5.93 -3.65 -14.63
CA LEU A 72 -7.14 -4.01 -15.38
C LEU A 72 -7.74 -2.82 -16.15
N LEU A 73 -7.59 -1.60 -15.64
CA LEU A 73 -8.27 -0.42 -16.18
C LEU A 73 -7.41 0.41 -17.13
N THR A 74 -6.07 0.34 -17.02
CA THR A 74 -5.17 1.13 -17.88
C THR A 74 -4.96 0.50 -19.26
N SER A 75 -4.63 1.35 -20.24
CA SER A 75 -4.20 0.91 -21.58
C SER A 75 -2.93 0.05 -21.51
N ASP A 76 -2.01 0.40 -20.63
CA ASP A 76 -0.72 -0.28 -20.49
C ASP A 76 -0.92 -1.72 -20.00
N GLY A 77 -1.79 -1.94 -19.02
CA GLY A 77 -2.11 -3.29 -18.57
C GLY A 77 -2.78 -4.14 -19.65
N LYS A 78 -3.64 -3.55 -20.49
CA LYS A 78 -4.23 -4.23 -21.66
C LYS A 78 -3.17 -4.60 -22.70
N LEU A 79 -2.21 -3.70 -22.98
CA LEU A 79 -1.10 -3.96 -23.89
C LEU A 79 -0.21 -5.11 -23.38
N VAL A 80 0.08 -5.12 -22.08
CA VAL A 80 0.82 -6.22 -21.44
C VAL A 80 0.07 -7.55 -21.61
N LEU A 81 -1.24 -7.60 -21.37
CA LEU A 81 -2.03 -8.83 -21.56
C LEU A 81 -2.01 -9.34 -23.01
N GLN A 82 -1.92 -8.44 -23.99
CA GLN A 82 -1.85 -8.79 -25.41
C GLN A 82 -0.44 -9.20 -25.86
N SER A 83 0.60 -8.83 -25.11
CA SER A 83 2.01 -9.07 -25.47
C SER A 83 2.50 -10.51 -25.29
N GLY A 84 1.63 -11.43 -24.85
CA GLY A 84 1.92 -12.86 -24.71
C GLY A 84 2.49 -13.27 -23.34
N GLY A 85 2.54 -14.57 -23.08
CA GLY A 85 2.74 -15.11 -21.72
C GLY A 85 4.05 -14.75 -21.02
N VAL A 86 5.15 -14.56 -21.77
CA VAL A 86 6.47 -14.23 -21.20
C VAL A 86 6.53 -12.77 -20.73
N ALA A 87 5.98 -11.84 -21.51
CA ALA A 87 5.94 -10.43 -21.13
C ALA A 87 5.00 -10.20 -19.93
N VAL A 88 3.86 -10.89 -19.92
CA VAL A 88 2.93 -10.89 -18.77
C VAL A 88 3.61 -11.42 -17.51
N SER A 89 4.37 -12.52 -17.58
CA SER A 89 5.02 -13.09 -16.40
C SER A 89 6.13 -12.21 -15.83
N VAL A 90 6.95 -11.60 -16.70
CA VAL A 90 7.97 -10.63 -16.27
C VAL A 90 7.32 -9.42 -15.61
N PHE A 91 6.28 -8.86 -16.22
CA PHE A 91 5.56 -7.70 -15.68
C PHE A 91 4.92 -8.00 -14.32
N ILE A 92 4.22 -9.14 -14.17
CA ILE A 92 3.65 -9.56 -12.89
C ILE A 92 4.75 -9.75 -11.84
N GLY A 93 5.89 -10.33 -12.22
CA GLY A 93 7.05 -10.47 -11.34
C GLY A 93 7.59 -9.12 -10.86
N SER A 94 7.74 -8.16 -11.76
CA SER A 94 8.17 -6.79 -11.43
C SER A 94 7.18 -6.08 -10.51
N LEU A 95 5.88 -6.21 -10.78
CA LEU A 95 4.82 -5.67 -9.92
C LEU A 95 4.87 -6.29 -8.52
N LEU A 96 5.05 -7.60 -8.41
CA LEU A 96 5.18 -8.28 -7.11
C LEU A 96 6.34 -7.72 -6.30
N VAL A 97 7.50 -7.46 -6.93
CA VAL A 97 8.66 -6.87 -6.24
C VAL A 97 8.33 -5.48 -5.70
N LEU A 98 7.77 -4.59 -6.54
CA LEU A 98 7.36 -3.23 -6.15
C LEU A 98 6.32 -3.27 -5.01
N PHE A 99 5.35 -4.15 -5.17
CA PHE A 99 4.29 -4.39 -4.20
C PHE A 99 4.81 -4.82 -2.82
N PHE A 100 5.74 -5.78 -2.77
CA PHE A 100 6.38 -6.19 -1.53
C PHE A 100 7.22 -5.06 -0.93
N PHE A 101 7.92 -4.30 -1.76
CA PHE A 101 8.75 -3.18 -1.33
C PHE A 101 7.92 -2.08 -0.65
N TYR A 102 6.81 -1.64 -1.26
CA TYR A 102 5.90 -0.66 -0.64
C TYR A 102 5.23 -1.20 0.61
N SER A 103 4.89 -2.48 0.62
CA SER A 103 4.34 -3.13 1.81
C SER A 103 5.34 -3.13 2.98
N MET A 104 6.63 -3.35 2.73
CA MET A 104 7.68 -3.24 3.75
C MET A 104 7.81 -1.81 4.27
N ILE A 105 7.86 -0.80 3.37
CA ILE A 105 7.98 0.60 3.75
C ILE A 105 6.83 1.03 4.66
N GLY A 106 5.59 0.77 4.23
CA GLY A 106 4.43 1.15 5.03
C GLY A 106 4.38 0.41 6.36
N SER A 107 4.74 -0.87 6.38
CA SER A 107 4.76 -1.65 7.62
C SER A 107 5.82 -1.16 8.60
N PHE A 108 6.97 -0.75 8.09
CA PHE A 108 8.00 -0.10 8.90
C PHE A 108 7.50 1.23 9.47
N GLY A 109 6.84 2.06 8.65
CA GLY A 109 6.20 3.31 9.12
C GLY A 109 5.17 3.07 10.22
N ALA A 110 4.33 2.03 10.08
CA ALA A 110 3.37 1.64 11.09
C ALA A 110 4.04 1.17 12.39
N PHE A 111 5.11 0.38 12.28
CA PHE A 111 5.88 -0.11 13.41
C PHE A 111 6.56 1.03 14.18
N VAL A 112 7.24 1.94 13.49
CA VAL A 112 7.91 3.10 14.11
C VAL A 112 6.89 3.98 14.83
N THR A 113 5.79 4.31 14.16
CA THR A 113 4.75 5.17 14.73
C THR A 113 4.12 4.55 15.98
N CYS A 114 3.76 3.26 15.91
CA CYS A 114 3.22 2.56 17.07
C CYS A 114 4.23 2.48 18.23
N SER A 115 5.53 2.39 17.93
CA SER A 115 6.59 2.36 18.93
C SER A 115 6.82 3.73 19.58
N LEU A 116 6.72 4.82 18.83
CA LEU A 116 6.83 6.18 19.37
C LEU A 116 5.61 6.55 20.23
N SER A 117 4.40 6.19 19.82
CA SER A 117 3.20 6.37 20.66
C SER A 117 3.26 5.57 21.97
N ARG A 118 4.13 4.55 22.05
CA ARG A 118 4.38 3.81 23.29
C ARG A 118 5.30 4.58 24.24
N SER A 119 6.28 5.32 23.75
CA SER A 119 7.18 6.13 24.60
C SER A 119 6.49 7.37 25.18
N GLU A 120 5.45 7.89 24.52
CA GLU A 120 4.68 9.03 25.02
C GLU A 120 3.60 8.67 26.06
N GLN A 121 3.27 7.38 26.21
CA GLN A 121 2.25 6.88 27.16
C GLN A 121 2.85 6.25 28.42
N GLY A 122 4.17 6.33 28.62
CA GLY A 122 4.88 5.98 29.85
C GLY A 122 5.32 7.24 30.57
#